data_AF-A0A1G7UPA9-F1
#
_entry.id   AF-A0A1G7UPA9-F1
#
_cell.length_a   1.000
_cell.length_b   1.000
_cell.length_c   1.000
_cell.angle_alpha   90.00
_cell.angle_beta   90.00
_cell.angle_gamma   90.00
#
_symmetry.space_group_name_H-M   'P 1'
#
loop_
_entity.id
_entity.type
_entity.pdbx_description
1 polymer ?
#
loop_
_entity_poly.entity_id
_entity_poly.type
_entity_poly.pdbx_seq_one_letter_code
_entity_poly.pdbx_strand_id
1 'polypeptide(L)' 'MITISADQIEANASVVLKELAKGERIGITFGSEKTVKAYLVPGEVTGSRSRKLGILEGKGTVTFADDFKITEEEFLGL' A
#
# COMPACT_ATOMS: atom_id res chain seq x y z
N MET A 1 -9.77 2.88 -9.33
CA MET A 1 -9.80 1.57 -8.64
C MET A 1 -10.41 0.53 -9.58
N ILE A 2 -9.54 -0.23 -10.23
CA ILE A 2 -9.93 -1.38 -11.03
C ILE A 2 -9.86 -2.66 -10.17
N THR A 3 -10.81 -3.56 -10.37
CA THR A 3 -10.83 -4.88 -9.71
C THR A 3 -10.72 -5.96 -10.75
N ILE A 4 -9.79 -6.90 -10.55
CA ILE A 4 -9.46 -7.94 -11.51
C ILE A 4 -9.39 -9.29 -10.78
N SER A 5 -9.90 -10.34 -11.41
CA SER A 5 -9.77 -11.70 -10.91
C SER A 5 -8.32 -12.19 -10.99
N ALA A 6 -7.88 -12.97 -10.02
CA ALA A 6 -6.52 -13.51 -9.99
C ALA A 6 -6.12 -14.24 -11.29
N ASP A 7 -7.05 -14.99 -11.89
CA ASP A 7 -6.84 -15.74 -13.15
C ASP A 7 -6.63 -14.84 -14.37
N GLN A 8 -7.02 -13.58 -14.28
CA GLN A 8 -6.94 -12.60 -15.38
C GLN A 8 -5.69 -11.72 -15.29
N ILE A 9 -4.88 -11.86 -14.22
CA ILE A 9 -3.68 -11.04 -13.99
C ILE A 9 -2.63 -11.31 -15.06
N GLU A 10 -2.37 -12.58 -15.38
CA GLU A 10 -1.38 -12.96 -16.38
C GLU A 10 -1.80 -12.49 -17.79
N ALA A 11 -3.08 -12.68 -18.14
CA ALA A 11 -3.63 -12.29 -19.43
C ALA A 11 -3.66 -10.76 -19.64
N ASN A 12 -3.81 -9.97 -18.57
CA ASN A 12 -3.92 -8.51 -18.62
C ASN A 12 -2.70 -7.80 -18.04
N ALA A 13 -1.55 -8.47 -17.93
CA ALA A 13 -0.35 -7.93 -17.30
C ALA A 13 0.05 -6.55 -17.84
N SER A 14 -0.05 -6.34 -19.15
CA SER A 14 0.25 -5.04 -19.79
C SER A 14 -0.66 -3.89 -19.34
N VAL A 15 -1.93 -4.17 -19.05
CA VAL A 15 -2.90 -3.17 -18.57
C VAL A 15 -2.67 -2.92 -17.08
N VAL A 16 -2.50 -4.00 -16.32
CA VAL A 16 -2.18 -3.96 -14.89
C VAL A 16 -0.94 -3.11 -14.63
N LEU A 17 0.15 -3.35 -15.36
CA LEU A 17 1.39 -2.58 -15.23
C LEU A 17 1.24 -1.10 -15.61
N LYS A 18 0.43 -0.77 -16.62
CA LYS A 18 0.16 0.64 -16.99
C LYS A 18 -0.61 1.37 -15.90
N GLU A 19 -1.58 0.71 -15.27
CA GLU A 19 -2.39 1.31 -14.21
C GLU A 19 -1.60 1.42 -12.90
N LEU A 20 -0.78 0.41 -12.58
CA LEU A 20 0.19 0.52 -11.47
C LEU A 20 1.17 1.68 -11.69
N ALA A 21 1.73 1.83 -12.90
CA ALA A 21 2.68 2.91 -13.20
C ALA A 21 2.10 4.33 -13.03
N LYS A 22 0.77 4.47 -13.02
CA LYS A 22 0.07 5.72 -12.73
C LYS A 22 -0.11 5.99 -11.23
N GLY A 23 0.33 5.08 -10.35
CA GLY A 23 0.11 5.17 -8.91
C GLY A 23 -1.21 4.57 -8.43
N GLU A 24 -1.98 3.91 -9.31
CA GLU A 24 -3.28 3.35 -8.94
C GLU A 24 -3.16 2.00 -8.22
N ARG A 25 -4.00 1.80 -7.19
CA ARG A 25 -4.12 0.53 -6.47
C ARG A 25 -5.11 -0.37 -7.20
N ILE A 26 -4.70 -1.59 -7.47
CA ILE A 26 -5.51 -2.58 -8.18
C ILE A 26 -6.03 -3.61 -7.18
N GLY A 27 -7.35 -3.76 -7.08
CA GLY A 27 -7.95 -4.79 -6.23
C GLY A 27 -7.96 -6.14 -6.94
N ILE A 28 -7.54 -7.19 -6.25
CA ILE A 28 -7.57 -8.57 -6.73
C ILE A 28 -8.74 -9.28 -6.07
N THR A 29 -9.62 -9.86 -6.87
CA THR A 29 -10.72 -10.73 -6.43
C THR A 29 -10.36 -12.20 -6.65
N PHE A 30 -10.80 -13.09 -5.76
CA PHE A 30 -10.51 -14.52 -5.84
C PHE A 30 -11.78 -15.36 -5.70
N GLY A 31 -12.03 -16.23 -6.67
CA GLY A 31 -13.17 -17.16 -6.66
C GLY A 31 -14.51 -16.54 -7.08
N SER A 32 -15.60 -17.25 -6.76
CA SER A 32 -16.99 -16.86 -7.09
C SER A 32 -17.49 -15.65 -6.31
N GLU A 33 -16.86 -15.38 -5.17
CA GLU A 33 -17.12 -14.21 -4.35
C GLU A 33 -16.29 -13.04 -4.89
N LYS A 34 -16.97 -12.01 -5.42
CA LYS A 34 -16.34 -10.78 -5.94
C LYS A 34 -15.81 -9.86 -4.83
N THR A 35 -15.34 -10.42 -3.72
CA THR A 35 -14.73 -9.68 -2.62
C THR A 35 -13.25 -9.45 -2.92
N VAL A 36 -12.79 -8.21 -2.70
CA VAL A 36 -11.38 -7.84 -2.87
C VAL A 36 -10.58 -8.51 -1.74
N LYS A 37 -9.65 -9.41 -2.10
CA LYS A 37 -8.84 -10.19 -1.14
C LYS A 37 -7.39 -9.72 -1.06
N ALA A 38 -6.88 -9.05 -2.10
CA ALA A 38 -5.53 -8.49 -2.12
C ALA A 38 -5.48 -7.20 -2.95
N TYR A 39 -4.44 -6.39 -2.73
CA TYR A 39 -4.17 -5.20 -3.55
C TYR A 39 -2.79 -5.34 -4.20
N LEU A 40 -2.73 -5.04 -5.49
CA LEU A 40 -1.50 -4.85 -6.23
C LEU A 40 -1.14 -3.36 -6.17
N VAL A 41 0.09 -3.05 -5.78
CA VAL A 41 0.62 -1.69 -5.66
C VAL A 41 1.84 -1.52 -6.57
N PRO A 42 2.06 -0.33 -7.16
CA PRO A 42 3.25 -0.10 -7.97
C PRO A 42 4.54 -0.38 -7.19
N GLY A 43 5.57 -0.80 -7.93
CA GLY A 43 6.91 -1.07 -7.44
C GLY A 43 7.68 0.20 -7.07
N GLU A 44 7.14 0.93 -6.11
CA GLU A 44 7.81 1.77 -5.12
C GLU A 44 6.90 1.61 -3.92
N VAL A 45 7.13 0.52 -3.17
CA VAL A 45 6.43 0.30 -1.92
C VAL A 45 6.92 1.40 -0.97
N THR A 46 6.22 2.52 -1.00
CA THR A 46 5.99 3.44 0.12
C THR A 46 5.21 2.69 1.21
N GLY A 47 5.65 1.48 1.54
CA GLY A 47 5.36 0.88 2.82
C GLY A 47 6.37 1.53 3.73
N SER A 48 5.91 2.49 4.53
CA SER A 48 6.63 2.99 5.69
C SER A 48 7.30 1.79 6.36
N ARG A 49 8.62 1.70 6.16
CA ARG A 49 9.41 0.53 6.55
C ARG A 49 9.16 0.37 8.04
N SER A 50 8.50 -0.70 8.48
CA SER A 50 8.18 -0.86 9.90
C SER A 50 9.47 -0.73 10.71
N ARG A 51 9.60 0.40 11.41
CA ARG A 51 10.79 0.74 12.17
C ARG A 51 10.70 -0.01 13.49
N LYS A 52 11.78 -0.67 13.90
CA LYS A 52 11.87 -1.20 15.25
C LYS A 52 11.86 -0.03 16.22
N LEU A 53 10.84 0.04 17.08
CA LEU A 53 10.75 1.04 18.15
C LEU A 53 11.72 0.74 19.31
N GLY A 54 12.34 -0.44 19.31
CA GLY A 54 13.31 -0.86 20.32
C GLY A 54 12.69 -0.85 21.71
N ILE A 55 13.29 -0.10 22.64
CA ILE A 55 12.82 -0.01 24.03
C ILE A 55 11.45 0.67 24.18
N LEU A 56 10.98 1.38 23.15
CA LEU A 56 9.70 2.09 23.13
C LEU A 56 8.54 1.18 22.70
N GLU A 57 8.83 -0.02 22.19
CA GLU A 57 7.82 -1.02 21.87
C GLU A 57 7.01 -1.37 23.12
N GLY A 58 5.72 -1.05 23.10
CA GLY A 58 4.79 -1.30 24.21
C GLY A 58 4.91 -0.37 25.43
N LYS A 59 5.77 0.66 25.39
CA LYS A 59 5.98 1.58 26.53
C LYS A 59 5.45 3.00 26.34
N GLY A 60 5.06 3.37 25.13
CA GLY A 60 4.55 4.70 24.83
C GLY A 60 3.53 4.71 23.71
N THR A 61 2.65 5.70 23.74
CA THR A 61 1.67 6.00 22.70
C THR A 61 2.10 7.28 21.98
N VAL A 62 2.09 7.24 20.65
CA VAL A 62 2.30 8.41 19.79
C VAL A 62 0.95 8.83 19.21
N THR A 63 0.65 10.13 19.29
CA THR A 63 -0.55 10.72 18.70
C THR A 63 -0.11 11.90 17.83
N PHE A 64 -0.53 11.91 16.58
CA PHE A 64 -0.36 13.04 15.68
C PHE A 64 -1.65 13.86 15.66
N ALA A 65 -1.53 15.19 15.77
CA ALA A 65 -2.67 16.10 15.65
C ALA A 65 -3.03 16.32 14.17
N ASP A 66 -4.27 16.69 13.87
CA ASP A 66 -4.76 16.94 12.49
C ASP A 66 -3.94 18.01 11.73
N ASP A 67 -3.36 18.98 12.43
CA ASP A 67 -2.50 20.02 11.85
C ASP A 67 -1.03 19.61 11.69
N PHE A 68 -0.70 18.33 11.87
CA PHE A 68 0.65 17.82 11.66
C PHE A 68 0.98 17.77 10.16
N LYS A 69 1.61 18.84 9.66
CA LYS A 69 1.95 19.03 8.23
C LYS A 69 3.33 18.51 7.84
N ILE A 70 4.08 17.92 8.76
CA ILE A 70 5.44 17.42 8.53
C ILE A 70 5.35 16.03 7.90
N THR A 71 6.10 15.83 6.83
CA THR A 71 6.19 14.53 6.14
C THR A 71 7.07 13.52 6.91
N GLU A 72 6.92 12.22 6.67
CA GLU A 72 7.76 11.19 7.32
C GLU A 72 9.26 11.42 7.06
N GLU A 73 9.62 11.85 5.84
CA GLU A 73 10.98 12.16 5.41
C GLU A 73 11.56 13.34 6.21
N GLU A 74 10.80 14.43 6.35
CA GLU A 74 11.19 15.58 7.18
C GLU A 74 11.30 15.26 8.66
N PHE A 75 10.40 14.41 9.18
CA PHE A 75 10.39 14.03 10.59
C PHE A 75 11.57 13.13 10.96
N LEU A 76 11.98 12.24 10.04
CA LEU A 76 13.02 11.25 10.28
C LEU A 76 14.39 11.63 9.70
N GLY A 77 14.47 12.72 8.92
CA GLY A 77 15.69 13.21 8.28
C GLY A 77 16.26 12.23 7.24
N LEU A 78 15.38 11.60 6.45
CA LEU A 78 15.73 10.57 5.47
C LEU A 78 15.40 10.99 4.04
#